data_AF-A0A0Q5TML2-F1
#
_entry.id   AF-A0A0Q5TML2-F1
#
_cell.length_a   1.000
_cell.length_b   1.000
_cell.length_c   1.000
_cell.angle_alpha   90.00
_cell.angle_beta   90.00
_cell.angle_gamma   90.00
#
_symmetry.space_group_name_H-M   'P 1'
#
loop_
_entity.id
_entity.type
_entity.pdbx_description
1 polymer ?
#
loop_
_entity_poly.entity_id
_entity_poly.type
_entity_poly.pdbx_seq_one_letter_code
_entity_poly.pdbx_strand_id
1 'polypeptide(L)'
;MANTRDYIYYDYTKSLCPECLMLCDAKIVFQDAKVFMLKNCKVHGDSKVMIADDVEYYKQIRNYNKQSEMPLKFNTKVHYGCPYDCGLCTDHEQHSCLTVIEVTDRCNLACPTCYAMSSPNYGRHRTLEEINRMMDVVVANEGEPDVVQLSGGEPTVHPDFFAILDLAKTKPIKHLMVNTNGIRIAKDINFVEKLASYMPDFEIYLQFDSFDAGVLTRLRGEDLTEVRKKAIANLNQFNVSTTLVVTLQKGLNDGEIGDIIDYALKQKCVRGVTFQPTQVAGRNDDYNDQAGRITLTEVRRKIYEQYPTFTPQDLIPVPCNPDALCMAYALKIGDEVIPMTHLINPEDLLNNSKNTIVFEHDEQLKEHMLNLFSTGVSVDCAEDTFGELMCCLPRVKSDNLSYDNLFRIIIMNFMDPLDFDVRAVKKSCVHIVSEKYKIVPFETMNIFYRDNKIDAIRAELNMK
;
A
#
# COMPACT_ATOMS: atom_id res chain seq x y z
N MET A 1 4.57 -1.58 -49.00
CA MET A 1 4.83 -1.81 -47.56
C MET A 1 3.49 -1.94 -46.88
N ALA A 2 3.31 -2.90 -45.98
CA ALA A 2 2.08 -2.97 -45.20
C ALA A 2 1.98 -1.70 -44.33
N ASN A 3 0.82 -1.03 -44.34
CA ASN A 3 0.55 0.12 -43.48
C ASN A 3 0.23 -0.40 -42.06
N THR A 4 1.27 -0.72 -41.30
CA THR A 4 1.17 -1.30 -39.95
C THR A 4 1.12 -0.23 -38.87
N ARG A 5 0.43 -0.50 -37.76
CA ARG A 5 0.54 0.34 -36.56
C ARG A 5 1.94 0.24 -35.97
N ASP A 6 2.38 1.30 -35.32
CA ASP A 6 3.64 1.42 -34.60
C ASP A 6 3.59 0.84 -33.17
N TYR A 7 2.56 0.04 -32.88
CA TYR A 7 2.35 -0.62 -31.59
C TYR A 7 1.59 -1.94 -31.75
N ILE A 8 1.71 -2.82 -30.75
CA ILE A 8 0.92 -4.05 -30.61
C ILE A 8 -0.27 -3.76 -29.70
N TYR A 9 -1.48 -4.07 -30.14
CA TYR A 9 -2.66 -4.04 -29.28
C TYR A 9 -2.63 -5.24 -28.33
N TYR A 10 -2.74 -5.00 -27.02
CA TYR A 10 -2.73 -6.03 -26.00
C TYR A 10 -4.10 -6.26 -25.39
N ASP A 11 -4.77 -5.19 -24.94
CA ASP A 11 -6.00 -5.32 -24.16
C ASP A 11 -6.90 -4.08 -24.23
N TYR A 12 -8.09 -4.19 -23.63
CA TYR A 12 -9.10 -3.15 -23.55
C TYR A 12 -9.66 -2.99 -22.14
N THR A 13 -9.94 -1.74 -21.77
CA THR A 13 -10.58 -1.40 -20.49
C THR A 13 -11.40 -0.11 -20.61
N LYS A 14 -12.06 0.26 -19.51
CA LYS A 14 -12.59 1.60 -19.30
C LYS A 14 -11.62 2.35 -18.38
N SER A 15 -11.44 3.64 -18.66
CA SER A 15 -10.58 4.54 -17.89
C SER A 15 -11.28 5.87 -17.66
N LEU A 16 -10.67 6.77 -16.91
CA LEU A 16 -11.16 8.13 -16.68
C LEU A 16 -10.50 9.11 -17.65
N CYS A 17 -11.29 10.06 -18.13
CA CYS A 17 -10.74 11.28 -18.70
C CYS A 17 -10.12 12.11 -17.56
N PRO A 18 -8.86 12.57 -17.66
CA PRO A 18 -8.21 13.31 -16.59
C PRO A 18 -8.82 14.70 -16.35
N GLU A 19 -9.58 15.23 -17.32
CA GLU A 19 -10.18 16.57 -17.24
C GLU A 19 -11.60 16.54 -16.66
N CYS A 20 -12.51 15.74 -17.23
CA CYS A 20 -13.90 15.68 -16.75
C CYS A 20 -14.21 14.50 -15.83
N LEU A 21 -13.26 13.59 -15.60
CA LEU A 21 -13.46 12.38 -14.79
C LEU A 21 -14.59 11.46 -15.28
N MET A 22 -15.03 11.64 -16.54
CA MET A 22 -15.99 10.75 -17.17
C MET A 22 -15.29 9.51 -17.74
N LEU A 23 -15.95 8.37 -17.62
CA LEU A 23 -15.51 7.11 -18.21
C LEU A 23 -15.35 7.22 -19.72
N CYS A 24 -14.24 6.69 -20.20
CA CYS A 24 -13.86 6.63 -21.60
C CYS A 24 -13.30 5.25 -21.95
N ASP A 25 -13.30 4.94 -23.25
CA ASP A 25 -12.72 3.70 -23.75
C ASP A 25 -11.20 3.83 -23.75
N ALA A 26 -10.53 2.77 -23.30
CA ALA A 26 -9.08 2.72 -23.23
C ALA A 26 -8.53 1.41 -23.81
N LYS A 27 -7.40 1.53 -24.52
CA LYS A 27 -6.65 0.38 -25.06
C LYS A 27 -5.29 0.31 -24.38
N ILE A 28 -4.87 -0.90 -24.04
CA ILE A 28 -3.52 -1.18 -23.60
C ILE A 28 -2.71 -1.63 -24.81
N VAL A 29 -1.57 -0.98 -25.04
CA VAL A 29 -0.70 -1.24 -26.18
C VAL A 29 0.75 -1.40 -25.75
N PHE A 30 1.49 -2.23 -26.47
CA PHE A 30 2.94 -2.33 -26.34
C PHE A 30 3.61 -1.55 -27.46
N GLN A 31 4.47 -0.61 -27.07
CA GLN A 31 5.20 0.25 -27.99
C GLN A 31 6.57 0.56 -27.39
N ASP A 32 7.64 0.45 -28.19
CA ASP A 32 9.02 0.74 -27.77
C ASP A 32 9.42 0.04 -26.45
N ALA A 33 9.08 -1.25 -26.35
CA ALA A 33 9.28 -2.11 -25.16
C ALA A 33 8.62 -1.60 -23.86
N LYS A 34 7.62 -0.72 -23.98
CA LYS A 34 6.83 -0.17 -22.86
C LYS A 34 5.35 -0.45 -23.05
N VAL A 35 4.60 -0.28 -21.96
CA VAL A 35 3.14 -0.44 -21.94
C VAL A 35 2.49 0.94 -21.81
N PHE A 36 1.59 1.25 -22.73
CA PHE A 36 0.84 2.49 -22.73
C PHE A 36 -0.66 2.24 -22.66
N MET A 37 -1.36 3.11 -21.95
CA MET A 37 -2.81 3.25 -22.00
C MET A 37 -3.18 4.40 -22.92
N LEU A 38 -3.93 4.09 -23.98
CA LEU A 38 -4.48 5.06 -24.94
C LEU A 38 -5.96 5.25 -24.64
N LYS A 39 -6.39 6.48 -24.35
CA LYS A 39 -7.76 6.81 -23.95
C LYS A 39 -8.38 7.76 -24.97
N ASN A 40 -9.68 7.61 -25.24
CA ASN A 40 -10.43 8.51 -26.12
C ASN A 40 -11.64 9.09 -25.38
N CYS A 41 -11.54 10.36 -24.96
CA CYS A 41 -12.67 11.11 -24.41
C CYS A 41 -13.44 11.81 -25.53
N LYS A 42 -14.77 11.71 -25.53
CA LYS A 42 -15.62 12.37 -26.53
C LYS A 42 -15.59 13.90 -26.46
N VAL A 43 -15.15 14.47 -25.34
CA VAL A 43 -15.09 15.93 -25.10
C VAL A 43 -13.65 16.45 -25.22
N HIS A 44 -12.70 15.78 -24.57
CA HIS A 44 -11.31 16.25 -24.47
C HIS A 44 -10.33 15.56 -25.44
N GLY A 45 -10.80 14.60 -26.24
CA GLY A 45 -10.00 13.92 -27.25
C GLY A 45 -9.11 12.81 -26.71
N ASP A 46 -8.01 12.55 -27.42
CA ASP A 46 -7.10 11.43 -27.16
C ASP A 46 -6.07 11.77 -26.09
N SER A 47 -5.77 10.82 -25.21
CA SER A 47 -4.65 10.91 -24.27
C SER A 47 -3.88 9.59 -24.19
N LYS A 48 -2.60 9.68 -23.82
CA LYS A 48 -1.67 8.56 -23.75
C LYS A 48 -0.83 8.68 -22.48
N VAL A 49 -0.77 7.60 -21.70
CA VAL A 49 0.08 7.51 -20.50
C VAL A 49 0.87 6.21 -20.51
N MET A 50 2.12 6.24 -20.04
CA MET A 50 2.92 5.04 -19.83
C MET A 50 2.52 4.43 -18.48
N ILE A 51 2.16 3.15 -18.46
CA ILE A 51 1.73 2.45 -17.23
C ILE A 51 2.73 1.38 -16.78
N ALA A 52 3.65 0.95 -17.66
CA ALA A 52 4.78 0.10 -17.30
C ALA A 52 5.94 0.26 -18.30
N ASP A 53 7.16 0.08 -17.83
CA ASP A 53 8.40 -0.03 -18.61
C ASP A 53 8.92 -1.47 -18.77
N ASP A 54 8.20 -2.46 -18.25
CA ASP A 54 8.51 -3.89 -18.34
C ASP A 54 7.31 -4.65 -18.90
N VAL A 55 7.34 -4.96 -20.21
CA VAL A 55 6.25 -5.65 -20.92
C VAL A 55 6.08 -7.09 -20.43
N GLU A 56 7.16 -7.78 -20.09
CA GLU A 56 7.07 -9.19 -19.70
C GLU A 56 6.51 -9.33 -18.29
N TYR A 57 6.94 -8.49 -17.35
CA TYR A 57 6.29 -8.40 -16.04
C TYR A 57 4.80 -8.02 -16.19
N TYR A 58 4.47 -7.04 -17.03
CA TYR A 58 3.07 -6.63 -17.23
C TYR A 58 2.18 -7.78 -17.75
N LYS A 59 2.69 -8.64 -18.64
CA LYS A 59 1.97 -9.85 -19.05
C LYS A 59 1.82 -10.84 -17.90
N GLN A 60 2.90 -11.05 -17.13
CA GLN A 60 2.95 -12.00 -16.03
C GLN A 60 1.93 -11.69 -14.92
N ILE A 61 1.63 -10.40 -14.66
CA ILE A 61 0.62 -9.94 -13.69
C ILE A 61 -0.69 -10.73 -13.82
N ARG A 62 -1.14 -11.02 -15.05
CA ARG A 62 -2.41 -11.73 -15.29
C ARG A 62 -2.42 -13.16 -14.76
N ASN A 63 -1.26 -13.80 -14.67
CA ASN A 63 -1.09 -15.14 -14.11
C ASN A 63 -1.19 -15.14 -12.57
N TYR A 64 -1.10 -13.97 -11.92
CA TYR A 64 -1.25 -13.82 -10.48
C TYR A 64 -2.69 -13.47 -10.08
N ASN A 65 -3.64 -13.44 -11.01
CA ASN A 65 -5.04 -13.24 -10.67
C ASN A 65 -5.59 -14.46 -9.93
N LYS A 66 -5.76 -14.31 -8.62
CA LYS A 66 -6.49 -15.27 -7.78
C LYS A 66 -8.00 -15.04 -7.86
N GLN A 67 -8.76 -16.08 -7.51
CA GLN A 67 -10.17 -15.96 -7.17
C GLN A 67 -10.35 -14.91 -6.07
N SER A 68 -11.30 -14.01 -6.32
CA SER A 68 -11.66 -12.93 -5.43
C SER A 68 -12.25 -13.41 -4.10
N GLU A 69 -11.90 -12.75 -3.01
CA GLU A 69 -12.58 -12.89 -1.72
C GLU A 69 -13.62 -11.79 -1.57
N MET A 70 -14.78 -12.13 -1.01
CA MET A 70 -15.89 -11.20 -0.84
C MET A 70 -16.00 -10.78 0.62
N PRO A 71 -16.41 -9.53 0.89
CA PRO A 71 -16.76 -9.14 2.25
C PRO A 71 -17.99 -9.92 2.72
N LEU A 72 -18.12 -10.12 4.04
CA LEU A 72 -19.31 -10.70 4.65
C LEU A 72 -20.57 -9.88 4.38
N LYS A 73 -20.40 -8.56 4.19
CA LYS A 73 -21.47 -7.63 3.91
C LYS A 73 -21.03 -6.58 2.90
N PHE A 74 -21.78 -6.41 1.82
CA PHE A 74 -21.66 -5.25 0.95
C PHE A 74 -22.28 -4.01 1.63
N ASN A 75 -21.59 -2.86 1.59
CA ASN A 75 -22.06 -1.62 2.21
C ASN A 75 -22.54 -0.56 1.20
N THR A 76 -22.44 -0.84 -0.10
CA THR A 76 -22.87 0.09 -1.16
C THR A 76 -23.63 -0.62 -2.26
N LYS A 77 -24.75 -0.01 -2.71
CA LYS A 77 -25.52 -0.48 -3.87
C LYS A 77 -24.96 0.12 -5.15
N VAL A 78 -25.04 -0.64 -6.24
CA VAL A 78 -24.64 -0.22 -7.58
C VAL A 78 -25.85 0.42 -8.29
N HIS A 79 -25.67 1.61 -8.86
CA HIS A 79 -26.69 2.35 -9.62
C HIS A 79 -26.14 2.92 -10.93
N TYR A 80 -25.14 3.78 -10.86
CA TYR A 80 -24.37 4.37 -11.97
C TYR A 80 -23.22 3.48 -12.44
N GLY A 81 -22.82 2.48 -11.64
CA GLY A 81 -21.74 1.54 -11.96
C GLY A 81 -20.36 1.97 -11.45
N CYS A 82 -19.36 1.11 -11.61
CA CYS A 82 -17.97 1.42 -11.24
C CYS A 82 -17.37 2.48 -12.19
N PRO A 83 -16.72 3.55 -11.69
CA PRO A 83 -16.35 3.83 -10.29
C PRO A 83 -17.26 4.85 -9.58
N TYR A 84 -18.46 5.10 -10.09
CA TYR A 84 -19.32 6.17 -9.56
C TYR A 84 -20.15 5.78 -8.33
N ASP A 85 -20.19 4.49 -7.98
CA ASP A 85 -20.82 3.97 -6.74
C ASP A 85 -19.83 3.26 -5.83
N CYS A 86 -18.59 3.72 -5.80
CA CYS A 86 -17.55 3.10 -5.00
C CYS A 86 -17.87 3.07 -3.50
N GLY A 87 -17.31 2.04 -2.89
CA GLY A 87 -17.78 1.35 -1.70
C GLY A 87 -17.50 -0.15 -1.89
N LEU A 88 -17.59 -0.97 -0.84
CA LEU A 88 -17.69 -2.42 -0.99
C LEU A 88 -19.07 -2.73 -1.57
N CYS A 89 -19.16 -2.74 -2.90
CA CYS A 89 -20.37 -2.97 -3.69
C CYS A 89 -20.28 -4.30 -4.45
N THR A 90 -21.39 -4.75 -5.01
CA THR A 90 -21.46 -6.04 -5.73
C THR A 90 -20.66 -6.06 -7.03
N ASP A 91 -20.24 -4.89 -7.55
CA ASP A 91 -19.37 -4.77 -8.72
C ASP A 91 -17.88 -4.77 -8.35
N HIS A 92 -17.56 -4.71 -7.06
CA HIS A 92 -16.21 -4.71 -6.52
C HIS A 92 -15.81 -6.15 -6.20
N GLU A 93 -14.74 -6.60 -6.84
CA GLU A 93 -14.29 -7.98 -6.92
C GLU A 93 -13.26 -8.30 -5.82
N GLN A 94 -13.20 -7.56 -4.71
CA GLN A 94 -12.27 -7.85 -3.62
C GLN A 94 -12.81 -7.35 -2.28
N HIS A 95 -12.45 -8.02 -1.20
CA HIS A 95 -12.67 -7.54 0.18
C HIS A 95 -11.56 -6.56 0.61
N SER A 96 -11.63 -6.06 1.84
CA SER A 96 -10.61 -5.13 2.36
C SER A 96 -9.45 -5.90 3.00
N CYS A 97 -8.31 -6.01 2.31
CA CYS A 97 -7.08 -6.51 2.93
C CYS A 97 -6.52 -5.48 3.94
N LEU A 98 -6.72 -4.19 3.66
CA LEU A 98 -6.36 -3.09 4.56
C LEU A 98 -7.46 -2.03 4.56
N THR A 99 -7.93 -1.66 5.75
CA THR A 99 -8.89 -0.56 5.91
C THR A 99 -8.29 0.60 6.70
N VAL A 100 -8.29 1.78 6.09
CA VAL A 100 -7.85 3.04 6.69
C VAL A 100 -9.02 3.73 7.38
N ILE A 101 -8.82 4.11 8.64
CA ILE A 101 -9.73 4.96 9.40
C ILE A 101 -9.02 6.29 9.67
N GLU A 102 -9.55 7.36 9.06
CA GLU A 102 -9.04 8.71 9.25
C GLU A 102 -9.59 9.32 10.54
N VAL A 103 -8.83 9.33 11.63
CA VAL A 103 -9.32 9.77 12.96
C VAL A 103 -9.38 11.29 13.10
N THR A 104 -8.73 12.04 12.22
CA THR A 104 -8.73 13.50 12.22
C THR A 104 -8.40 14.07 10.85
N ASP A 105 -8.87 15.27 10.55
CA ASP A 105 -8.45 16.03 9.36
C ASP A 105 -7.21 16.90 9.64
N ARG A 106 -6.83 17.08 10.90
CA ARG A 106 -5.74 17.96 11.32
C ARG A 106 -4.39 17.28 11.18
N CYS A 107 -3.40 18.03 10.74
CA CYS A 107 -2.00 17.60 10.69
C CYS A 107 -1.12 18.71 11.26
N ASN A 108 -0.02 18.37 11.90
CA ASN A 108 1.01 19.34 12.31
C ASN A 108 1.97 19.73 11.16
N LEU A 109 1.70 19.28 9.93
CA LEU A 109 2.37 19.67 8.69
C LEU A 109 1.34 20.14 7.64
N ALA A 110 1.82 20.82 6.60
CA ALA A 110 1.01 21.25 5.44
C ALA A 110 1.67 20.80 4.13
N CYS A 111 1.96 19.49 4.02
CA CYS A 111 2.73 18.90 2.91
C CYS A 111 2.18 19.30 1.53
N PRO A 112 3.03 19.77 0.58
CA PRO A 112 2.61 20.07 -0.78
C PRO A 112 2.03 18.87 -1.53
N THR A 113 2.54 17.66 -1.32
CA THR A 113 2.09 16.46 -2.05
C THR A 113 1.04 15.65 -1.31
N CYS A 114 0.33 16.24 -0.35
CA CYS A 114 -0.69 15.50 0.40
C CYS A 114 -1.92 15.22 -0.48
N TYR A 115 -2.35 13.96 -0.52
CA TYR A 115 -3.60 13.58 -1.19
C TYR A 115 -4.85 14.14 -0.47
N ALA A 116 -4.69 14.64 0.77
CA ALA A 116 -5.75 15.25 1.56
C ALA A 116 -5.46 16.74 1.83
N MET A 117 -6.47 17.48 2.27
CA MET A 117 -6.37 18.90 2.61
C MET A 117 -5.88 19.15 4.05
N SER A 118 -5.40 18.12 4.74
CA SER A 118 -4.97 18.18 6.14
C SER A 118 -3.87 19.20 6.39
N SER A 119 -4.05 20.01 7.44
CA SER A 119 -3.12 21.04 7.91
C SER A 119 -3.45 21.39 9.37
N PRO A 120 -2.64 22.24 10.06
CA PRO A 120 -2.87 22.54 11.48
C PRO A 120 -4.24 23.18 11.76
N ASN A 121 -4.76 23.93 10.79
CA ASN A 121 -5.99 24.71 10.93
C ASN A 121 -7.16 24.16 10.09
N TYR A 122 -7.02 22.97 9.49
CA TYR A 122 -8.04 22.38 8.63
C TYR A 122 -8.85 21.30 9.35
N GLY A 123 -10.18 21.33 9.14
CA GLY A 123 -11.12 20.32 9.62
C GLY A 123 -11.11 20.09 11.13
N ARG A 124 -11.45 18.88 11.55
CA ARG A 124 -11.70 18.54 12.96
C ARG A 124 -11.07 17.22 13.39
N HIS A 125 -11.14 16.96 14.68
CA HIS A 125 -10.97 15.63 15.26
C HIS A 125 -12.32 14.91 15.19
N ARG A 126 -12.32 13.62 14.84
CA ARG A 126 -13.53 12.79 14.93
C ARG A 126 -13.75 12.38 16.38
N THR A 127 -15.00 12.27 16.80
CA THR A 127 -15.29 11.83 18.17
C THR A 127 -14.97 10.34 18.32
N LEU A 128 -14.73 9.88 19.55
CA LEU A 128 -14.59 8.44 19.82
C LEU A 128 -15.81 7.64 19.37
N GLU A 129 -17.01 8.22 19.41
CA GLU A 129 -18.23 7.59 18.92
C GLU A 129 -18.22 7.40 17.39
N GLU A 130 -17.80 8.43 16.64
CA GLU A 130 -17.66 8.34 15.18
C GLU A 130 -16.62 7.28 14.79
N ILE A 131 -15.48 7.28 15.48
CA ILE A 131 -14.39 6.32 15.25
C ILE A 131 -14.83 4.90 15.61
N ASN A 132 -15.53 4.71 16.74
CA ASN A 132 -16.11 3.43 17.11
C ASN A 132 -17.06 2.93 16.02
N ARG A 133 -17.94 3.80 15.51
CA ARG A 133 -18.87 3.45 14.44
C ARG A 133 -18.15 3.10 13.13
N MET A 134 -17.07 3.79 12.81
CA MET A 134 -16.23 3.44 11.65
C MET A 134 -15.65 2.03 11.81
N MET A 135 -15.06 1.72 12.98
CA MET A 135 -14.54 0.38 13.28
C MET A 135 -15.64 -0.69 13.25
N ASP A 136 -16.83 -0.40 13.79
CA ASP A 136 -17.98 -1.31 13.75
C ASP A 136 -18.42 -1.63 12.32
N VAL A 137 -18.31 -0.67 11.40
CA VAL A 137 -18.56 -0.93 9.97
C VAL A 137 -17.48 -1.85 9.38
N VAL A 138 -16.21 -1.65 9.70
CA VAL A 138 -15.15 -2.57 9.23
C VAL A 138 -15.39 -3.98 9.73
N VAL A 139 -15.68 -4.16 11.02
CA VAL A 139 -16.00 -5.45 11.63
C VAL A 139 -17.26 -6.08 11.03
N ALA A 140 -18.31 -5.29 10.77
CA ALA A 140 -19.52 -5.82 10.14
C ALA A 140 -19.30 -6.27 8.69
N ASN A 141 -18.30 -5.71 8.00
CA ASN A 141 -17.98 -6.00 6.61
C ASN A 141 -17.00 -7.18 6.47
N GLU A 142 -16.00 -7.27 7.35
CA GLU A 142 -14.89 -8.23 7.24
C GLU A 142 -14.91 -9.33 8.33
N GLY A 143 -15.68 -9.15 9.41
CA GLY A 143 -15.71 -10.04 10.57
C GLY A 143 -14.49 -9.81 11.46
N GLU A 144 -13.35 -10.35 11.05
CA GLU A 144 -12.05 -10.19 11.72
C GLU A 144 -11.07 -9.49 10.76
N PRO A 145 -11.09 -8.14 10.70
CA PRO A 145 -10.29 -7.39 9.73
C PRO A 145 -8.80 -7.72 9.87
N ASP A 146 -8.14 -8.03 8.75
CA ASP A 146 -6.71 -8.38 8.75
C ASP A 146 -5.84 -7.20 9.18
N VAL A 147 -6.06 -6.03 8.58
CA VAL A 147 -5.36 -4.79 8.93
C VAL A 147 -6.31 -3.62 9.03
N VAL A 148 -6.24 -2.91 10.16
CA VAL A 148 -6.81 -1.56 10.28
C VAL A 148 -5.69 -0.56 10.50
N GLN A 149 -5.68 0.49 9.69
CA GLN A 149 -4.69 1.55 9.74
C GLN A 149 -5.34 2.84 10.21
N LEU A 150 -4.89 3.35 11.37
CA LEU A 150 -5.28 4.66 11.85
C LEU A 150 -4.47 5.72 11.10
N SER A 151 -5.19 6.63 10.44
CA SER A 151 -4.65 7.70 9.62
C SER A 151 -5.45 9.00 9.82
N GLY A 152 -5.38 9.93 8.87
CA GLY A 152 -6.11 11.18 8.87
C GLY A 152 -5.29 12.26 8.16
N GLY A 153 -5.19 13.42 8.80
CA GLY A 153 -3.95 14.18 8.79
C GLY A 153 -2.87 13.45 9.57
N GLU A 154 -2.53 13.92 10.78
CA GLU A 154 -1.58 13.24 11.68
C GLU A 154 -2.34 12.64 12.88
N PRO A 155 -2.55 11.31 12.97
CA PRO A 155 -3.29 10.68 14.06
C PRO A 155 -2.77 11.07 15.44
N THR A 156 -1.44 11.20 15.59
CA THR A 156 -0.82 11.45 16.89
C THR A 156 -1.08 12.85 17.45
N VAL A 157 -1.68 13.77 16.67
CA VAL A 157 -2.16 15.06 17.19
C VAL A 157 -3.57 15.01 17.77
N HIS A 158 -4.29 13.89 17.64
CA HIS A 158 -5.62 13.74 18.22
C HIS A 158 -5.54 13.76 19.75
N PRO A 159 -6.38 14.56 20.46
CA PRO A 159 -6.33 14.65 21.92
C PRO A 159 -6.57 13.30 22.60
N ASP A 160 -7.51 12.52 22.07
CA ASP A 160 -7.86 11.18 22.58
C ASP A 160 -7.09 10.03 21.90
N PHE A 161 -5.89 10.28 21.35
CA PHE A 161 -5.14 9.28 20.55
C PHE A 161 -5.02 7.90 21.23
N PHE A 162 -4.64 7.84 22.52
CA PHE A 162 -4.53 6.56 23.22
C PHE A 162 -5.89 5.90 23.49
N ALA A 163 -6.95 6.67 23.75
CA ALA A 163 -8.29 6.12 23.90
C ALA A 163 -8.81 5.50 22.58
N ILE A 164 -8.38 6.04 21.43
CA ILE A 164 -8.65 5.43 20.12
C ILE A 164 -7.91 4.09 19.96
N LEU A 165 -6.65 4.00 20.41
CA LEU A 165 -5.91 2.73 20.38
C LEU A 165 -6.53 1.69 21.32
N ASP A 166 -6.91 2.10 22.53
CA ASP A 166 -7.61 1.24 23.49
C ASP A 166 -8.91 0.71 22.89
N LEU A 167 -9.68 1.60 22.26
CA LEU A 167 -10.90 1.25 21.54
C LEU A 167 -10.63 0.25 20.41
N ALA A 168 -9.61 0.47 19.58
CA ALA A 168 -9.24 -0.44 18.49
C ALA A 168 -8.92 -1.85 19.00
N LYS A 169 -8.20 -1.97 20.13
CA LYS A 169 -7.87 -3.26 20.74
C LYS A 169 -9.09 -3.99 21.34
N THR A 170 -10.24 -3.33 21.50
CA THR A 170 -11.51 -4.03 21.87
C THR A 170 -12.19 -4.70 20.68
N LYS A 171 -11.74 -4.44 19.45
CA LYS A 171 -12.29 -4.99 18.21
C LYS A 171 -11.49 -6.22 17.77
N PRO A 172 -12.08 -7.14 17.00
CA PRO A 172 -11.38 -8.32 16.46
C PRO A 172 -10.46 -7.96 15.28
N ILE A 173 -9.66 -6.90 15.41
CA ILE A 173 -8.69 -6.46 14.41
C ILE A 173 -7.42 -7.28 14.62
N LYS A 174 -6.97 -8.00 13.59
CA LYS A 174 -5.78 -8.86 13.71
C LYS A 174 -4.48 -8.07 13.80
N HIS A 175 -4.35 -6.99 13.03
CA HIS A 175 -3.16 -6.15 13.05
C HIS A 175 -3.52 -4.66 12.99
N LEU A 176 -3.05 -3.89 13.98
CA LEU A 176 -3.32 -2.45 14.07
C LEU A 176 -2.10 -1.65 13.61
N MET A 177 -2.27 -0.82 12.60
CA MET A 177 -1.23 0.09 12.11
C MET A 177 -1.54 1.55 12.44
N VAL A 178 -0.51 2.35 12.70
CA VAL A 178 -0.63 3.82 12.85
C VAL A 178 0.25 4.53 11.83
N ASN A 179 -0.39 5.30 10.95
CA ASN A 179 0.30 6.26 10.09
C ASN A 179 0.81 7.43 10.90
N THR A 180 2.07 7.82 10.68
CA THR A 180 2.60 9.03 11.31
C THR A 180 3.76 9.63 10.53
N ASN A 181 3.88 10.97 10.61
CA ASN A 181 5.07 11.71 10.19
C ASN A 181 6.24 11.60 11.17
N GLY A 182 6.04 10.97 12.33
CA GLY A 182 7.09 10.71 13.32
C GLY A 182 7.49 11.89 14.20
N ILE A 183 6.89 13.08 14.05
CA ILE A 183 7.26 14.26 14.84
C ILE A 183 7.06 14.02 16.34
N ARG A 184 5.94 13.41 16.74
CA ARG A 184 5.67 13.11 18.15
C ARG A 184 6.61 12.03 18.68
N ILE A 185 6.85 10.98 17.89
CA ILE A 185 7.79 9.89 18.21
C ILE A 185 9.20 10.44 18.44
N ALA A 186 9.66 11.38 17.62
CA ALA A 186 10.97 12.00 17.76
C ALA A 186 11.13 12.86 19.03
N LYS A 187 10.03 13.44 19.54
CA LYS A 187 10.04 14.44 20.62
C LYS A 187 9.72 13.86 22.00
N ASP A 188 8.98 12.76 22.07
CA ASP A 188 8.43 12.23 23.31
C ASP A 188 8.71 10.72 23.41
N ILE A 189 9.74 10.36 24.18
CA ILE A 189 10.14 8.95 24.36
C ILE A 189 9.11 8.17 25.19
N ASN A 190 8.40 8.83 26.13
CA ASN A 190 7.37 8.20 26.94
C ASN A 190 6.15 7.84 26.08
N PHE A 191 5.87 8.65 25.05
CA PHE A 191 4.89 8.30 24.03
C PHE A 191 5.28 7.00 23.30
N VAL A 192 6.55 6.82 22.96
CA VAL A 192 7.04 5.59 22.29
C VAL A 192 6.99 4.39 23.23
N GLU A 193 7.37 4.55 24.50
CA GLU A 193 7.24 3.51 25.51
C GLU A 193 5.78 3.05 25.65
N LYS A 194 4.83 4.00 25.67
CA LYS A 194 3.40 3.67 25.72
C LYS A 194 2.90 3.03 24.42
N LEU A 195 3.43 3.41 23.25
CA LEU A 195 3.11 2.69 22.00
C LEU A 195 3.57 1.23 22.06
N ALA A 196 4.72 0.96 22.67
CA ALA A 196 5.26 -0.38 22.79
C ALA A 196 4.33 -1.33 23.59
N SER A 197 3.51 -0.80 24.51
CA SER A 197 2.55 -1.63 25.27
C SER A 197 1.38 -2.17 24.44
N TYR A 198 1.22 -1.75 23.18
CA TYR A 198 0.19 -2.28 22.28
C TYR A 198 0.66 -3.47 21.43
N MET A 199 1.93 -3.89 21.58
CA MET A 199 2.46 -5.11 20.96
C MET A 199 2.11 -6.36 21.77
N PRO A 200 2.02 -7.56 21.15
CA PRO A 200 2.13 -7.84 19.71
C PRO A 200 0.93 -7.31 18.90
N ASP A 201 0.99 -7.41 17.57
CA ASP A 201 -0.10 -6.99 16.66
C ASP A 201 -0.34 -5.47 16.59
N PHE A 202 0.77 -4.72 16.65
CA PHE A 202 0.80 -3.28 16.49
C PHE A 202 2.03 -2.85 15.71
N GLU A 203 1.85 -1.93 14.77
CA GLU A 203 2.93 -1.46 13.90
C GLU A 203 2.83 0.04 13.60
N ILE A 204 3.99 0.70 13.52
CA ILE A 204 4.13 2.08 13.06
C ILE A 204 4.39 2.09 11.55
N TYR A 205 3.53 2.80 10.82
CA TYR A 205 3.68 3.06 9.39
C TYR A 205 4.30 4.46 9.23
N LEU A 206 5.64 4.51 9.24
CA LEU A 206 6.44 5.73 9.40
C LEU A 206 6.81 6.35 8.06
N GLN A 207 6.41 7.59 7.88
CA GLN A 207 6.78 8.44 6.75
C GLN A 207 8.32 8.65 6.66
N PHE A 208 8.95 8.17 5.57
CA PHE A 208 10.40 8.26 5.32
C PHE A 208 10.70 8.41 3.81
N ASP A 209 10.65 9.61 3.23
CA ASP A 209 10.78 9.75 1.76
C ASP A 209 12.20 9.80 1.21
N SER A 210 13.13 10.31 2.00
CA SER A 210 14.48 10.65 1.51
C SER A 210 15.40 11.06 2.66
N PHE A 211 16.70 11.00 2.39
CA PHE A 211 17.77 11.55 3.23
C PHE A 211 18.07 13.03 2.92
N ASP A 212 17.66 13.53 1.76
CA ASP A 212 17.92 14.90 1.30
C ASP A 212 16.87 15.90 1.80
N ALA A 213 17.32 16.92 2.53
CA ALA A 213 16.46 17.96 3.10
C ALA A 213 15.66 18.76 2.04
N GLY A 214 16.21 18.95 0.84
CA GLY A 214 15.56 19.63 -0.27
C GLY A 214 14.38 18.82 -0.81
N VAL A 215 14.55 17.50 -0.96
CA VAL A 215 13.46 16.57 -1.27
C VAL A 215 12.37 16.64 -0.21
N LEU A 216 12.74 16.66 1.08
CA LEU A 216 11.74 16.70 2.17
C LEU A 216 10.97 18.01 2.18
N THR A 217 11.66 19.11 1.96
CA THR A 217 11.02 20.42 1.82
C THR A 217 10.04 20.42 0.64
N ARG A 218 10.39 19.79 -0.48
CA ARG A 218 9.51 19.69 -1.65
C ARG A 218 8.29 18.81 -1.41
N LEU A 219 8.45 17.64 -0.79
CA LEU A 219 7.35 16.68 -0.58
C LEU A 219 6.50 17.02 0.65
N ARG A 220 7.13 17.49 1.73
CA ARG A 220 6.53 17.65 3.07
C ARG A 220 6.42 19.10 3.54
N GLY A 221 7.05 20.04 2.81
CA GLY A 221 7.03 21.47 3.13
C GLY A 221 8.09 21.90 4.15
N GLU A 222 8.79 20.95 4.77
CA GLU A 222 9.79 21.19 5.82
C GLU A 222 10.92 20.15 5.75
N ASP A 223 12.10 20.49 6.30
CA ASP A 223 13.18 19.54 6.54
C ASP A 223 12.87 18.65 7.75
N LEU A 224 12.64 17.36 7.49
CA LEU A 224 12.35 16.34 8.50
C LEU A 224 13.50 15.36 8.75
N THR A 225 14.71 15.64 8.26
CA THR A 225 15.87 14.72 8.35
C THR A 225 16.18 14.34 9.79
N GLU A 226 16.36 15.33 10.66
CA GLU A 226 16.65 15.11 12.09
C GLU A 226 15.48 14.51 12.86
N VAL A 227 14.24 14.84 12.46
CA VAL A 227 13.03 14.23 13.04
C VAL A 227 13.03 12.73 12.79
N ARG A 228 13.28 12.29 11.55
CA ARG A 228 13.27 10.87 11.18
C ARG A 228 14.37 10.08 11.87
N LYS A 229 15.59 10.61 11.93
CA LYS A 229 16.70 9.98 12.67
C LYS A 229 16.34 9.74 14.13
N LYS A 230 15.80 10.77 14.81
CA LYS A 230 15.37 10.66 16.21
C LYS A 230 14.19 9.72 16.40
N ALA A 231 13.20 9.76 15.51
CA ALA A 231 12.05 8.86 15.57
C ALA A 231 12.48 7.39 15.47
N ILE A 232 13.35 7.06 14.51
CA ILE A 232 13.90 5.71 14.34
C ILE A 232 14.72 5.28 15.56
N ALA A 233 15.58 6.17 16.08
CA ALA A 233 16.37 5.87 17.28
C ALA A 233 15.47 5.53 18.49
N ASN A 234 14.41 6.32 18.70
CA ASN A 234 13.44 6.09 19.77
C ASN A 234 12.65 4.78 19.58
N LEU A 235 12.21 4.48 18.34
CA LEU A 235 11.53 3.23 18.02
C LEU A 235 12.43 2.00 18.21
N ASN A 236 13.71 2.11 17.85
CA ASN A 236 14.72 1.07 18.07
C ASN A 236 14.92 0.76 19.56
N GLN A 237 14.83 1.76 20.45
CA GLN A 237 15.02 1.57 21.90
C GLN A 237 14.01 0.57 22.49
N PHE A 238 12.78 0.56 21.99
CA PHE A 238 11.72 -0.34 22.43
C PHE A 238 11.40 -1.44 21.39
N ASN A 239 12.12 -1.48 20.28
CA ASN A 239 11.90 -2.39 19.15
C ASN A 239 10.44 -2.39 18.64
N VAL A 240 9.81 -1.21 18.57
CA VAL A 240 8.42 -1.11 18.10
C VAL A 240 8.36 -1.42 16.61
N SER A 241 7.63 -2.47 16.22
CA SER A 241 7.48 -2.88 14.82
C SER A 241 7.16 -1.68 13.92
N THR A 242 7.95 -1.48 12.87
CA THR A 242 7.87 -0.29 12.01
C THR A 242 8.05 -0.65 10.53
N THR A 243 7.22 -0.10 9.65
CA THR A 243 7.45 -0.06 8.20
C THR A 243 7.79 1.36 7.77
N LEU A 244 8.84 1.53 6.98
CA LEU A 244 9.15 2.82 6.36
C LEU A 244 8.30 3.02 5.11
N VAL A 245 7.82 4.25 4.91
CA VAL A 245 6.87 4.58 3.84
C VAL A 245 7.42 5.72 3.03
N VAL A 246 7.71 5.42 1.77
CA VAL A 246 8.44 6.31 0.88
C VAL A 246 7.49 6.78 -0.21
N THR A 247 7.13 8.06 -0.21
CA THR A 247 6.47 8.65 -1.39
C THR A 247 7.53 8.92 -2.46
N LEU A 248 7.39 8.29 -3.64
CA LEU A 248 8.38 8.39 -4.72
C LEU A 248 7.92 9.33 -5.84
N GLN A 249 8.86 10.14 -6.33
CA GLN A 249 8.75 10.91 -7.57
C GLN A 249 9.98 10.67 -8.44
N LYS A 250 9.73 10.44 -9.74
CA LYS A 250 10.80 10.23 -10.72
C LYS A 250 11.70 11.47 -10.82
N GLY A 251 13.00 11.24 -10.81
CA GLY A 251 14.02 12.28 -10.88
C GLY A 251 14.15 13.13 -9.62
N LEU A 252 13.40 12.83 -8.55
CA LEU A 252 13.48 13.55 -7.28
C LEU A 252 14.16 12.71 -6.20
N ASN A 253 13.61 11.54 -5.86
CA ASN A 253 14.11 10.67 -4.79
C ASN A 253 14.17 9.19 -5.17
N ASP A 254 13.84 8.85 -6.42
CA ASP A 254 13.91 7.48 -6.94
C ASP A 254 15.34 6.97 -7.13
N GLY A 255 16.36 7.81 -6.91
CA GLY A 255 17.77 7.43 -6.82
C GLY A 255 18.22 6.96 -5.44
N GLU A 256 17.39 7.09 -4.40
CA GLU A 256 17.71 6.70 -3.01
C GLU A 256 17.07 5.37 -2.59
N ILE A 257 16.42 4.65 -3.52
CA ILE A 257 15.66 3.42 -3.22
C ILE A 257 16.56 2.37 -2.55
N GLY A 258 17.77 2.15 -3.11
CA GLY A 258 18.73 1.20 -2.54
C GLY A 258 19.25 1.62 -1.16
N ASP A 259 19.56 2.91 -1.00
CA ASP A 259 20.05 3.46 0.27
C ASP A 259 18.99 3.38 1.38
N ILE A 260 17.71 3.59 1.04
CA ILE A 260 16.60 3.45 1.98
C ILE A 260 16.45 1.99 2.41
N ILE A 261 16.54 1.03 1.48
CA ILE A 261 16.50 -0.41 1.79
C ILE A 261 17.66 -0.78 2.73
N ASP A 262 18.88 -0.38 2.40
CA ASP A 262 20.06 -0.63 3.21
C ASP A 262 19.93 -0.04 4.63
N TYR A 263 19.47 1.22 4.73
CA TYR A 263 19.24 1.87 6.00
C TYR A 263 18.18 1.15 6.83
N ALA A 264 17.06 0.76 6.20
CA ALA A 264 15.96 0.03 6.84
C ALA A 264 16.41 -1.31 7.39
N LEU A 265 17.16 -2.08 6.60
CA LEU A 265 17.71 -3.39 6.98
C LEU A 265 18.65 -3.28 8.19
N LYS A 266 19.32 -2.14 8.40
CA LYS A 266 20.18 -1.93 9.58
C LYS A 266 19.42 -1.60 10.86
N GLN A 267 18.16 -1.20 10.79
CA GLN A 267 17.38 -0.87 11.98
C GLN A 267 16.83 -2.14 12.64
N LYS A 268 16.80 -2.14 13.98
CA LYS A 268 16.24 -3.26 14.74
C LYS A 268 14.72 -3.28 14.66
N CYS A 269 14.07 -2.12 14.72
CA CYS A 269 12.61 -2.00 14.77
C CYS A 269 11.92 -2.05 13.40
N VAL A 270 12.66 -1.93 12.30
CA VAL A 270 12.09 -1.88 10.96
C VAL A 270 11.87 -3.30 10.41
N ARG A 271 10.66 -3.58 9.93
CA ARG A 271 10.24 -4.85 9.31
C ARG A 271 10.03 -4.74 7.80
N GLY A 272 10.18 -3.55 7.23
CA GLY A 272 10.07 -3.39 5.79
C GLY A 272 10.03 -1.95 5.30
N VAL A 273 9.93 -1.83 3.99
CA VAL A 273 9.78 -0.57 3.26
C VAL A 273 8.62 -0.70 2.28
N THR A 274 7.69 0.26 2.32
CA THR A 274 6.66 0.43 1.29
C THR A 274 7.00 1.64 0.43
N PHE A 275 7.21 1.42 -0.86
CA PHE A 275 7.38 2.44 -1.87
C PHE A 275 6.02 2.77 -2.51
N GLN A 276 5.63 4.03 -2.45
CA GLN A 276 4.37 4.53 -2.99
C GLN A 276 4.67 5.58 -4.06
N PRO A 277 4.53 5.26 -5.36
CA PRO A 277 4.51 6.26 -6.41
C PRO A 277 3.52 7.39 -6.09
N THR A 278 3.90 8.63 -6.38
CA THR A 278 3.02 9.78 -6.12
C THR A 278 1.78 9.72 -7.00
N GLN A 279 0.62 9.86 -6.37
CA GLN A 279 -0.68 10.03 -7.03
C GLN A 279 -0.94 11.52 -7.30
N VAL A 280 -1.54 11.86 -8.45
CA VAL A 280 -2.08 13.21 -8.70
C VAL A 280 -3.43 13.36 -8.01
N ALA A 281 -3.39 13.73 -6.73
CA ALA A 281 -4.57 13.97 -5.90
C ALA A 281 -4.28 15.04 -4.82
N GLY A 282 -5.33 15.60 -4.23
CA GLY A 282 -5.22 16.59 -3.15
C GLY A 282 -4.45 17.85 -3.59
N ARG A 283 -3.42 18.23 -2.81
CA ARG A 283 -2.62 19.45 -3.04
C ARG A 283 -1.54 19.32 -4.11
N ASN A 284 -1.46 18.19 -4.79
CA ASN A 284 -0.43 17.94 -5.81
C ASN A 284 -0.76 18.61 -7.16
N ASP A 285 -1.21 19.87 -7.14
CA ASP A 285 -1.74 20.60 -8.31
C ASP A 285 -0.64 20.98 -9.33
N ASP A 286 0.60 21.20 -8.87
CA ASP A 286 1.75 21.59 -9.71
C ASP A 286 2.58 20.38 -10.23
N TYR A 287 2.00 19.18 -10.21
CA TYR A 287 2.71 17.96 -10.60
C TYR A 287 2.85 17.82 -12.11
N ASN A 288 4.10 17.86 -12.61
CA ASN A 288 4.38 17.54 -14.01
C ASN A 288 4.48 16.03 -14.20
N ASP A 289 3.40 15.45 -14.69
CA ASP A 289 3.26 14.03 -14.94
C ASP A 289 4.32 13.44 -15.89
N GLN A 290 4.71 14.18 -16.93
CA GLN A 290 5.71 13.72 -17.90
C GLN A 290 7.10 13.55 -17.29
N ALA A 291 7.40 14.30 -16.22
CA ALA A 291 8.69 14.30 -15.56
C ALA A 291 8.68 13.53 -14.24
N GLY A 292 7.59 13.61 -13.47
CA GLY A 292 7.51 13.13 -12.10
C GLY A 292 6.90 11.74 -11.93
N ARG A 293 6.12 11.24 -12.91
CA ARG A 293 5.46 9.93 -12.79
C ARG A 293 6.49 8.81 -12.82
N ILE A 294 6.38 7.92 -11.85
CA ILE A 294 7.12 6.67 -11.78
C ILE A 294 6.14 5.51 -11.73
N THR A 295 6.26 4.57 -12.66
CA THR A 295 5.39 3.39 -12.71
C THR A 295 5.83 2.34 -11.69
N LEU A 296 4.94 1.42 -11.31
CA LEU A 296 5.27 0.29 -10.45
C LEU A 296 6.47 -0.51 -10.98
N THR A 297 6.55 -0.73 -12.30
CA THR A 297 7.66 -1.50 -12.89
C THR A 297 8.97 -0.73 -12.90
N GLU A 298 8.94 0.61 -13.01
CA GLU A 298 10.13 1.44 -12.83
C GLU A 298 10.66 1.37 -11.40
N VAL A 299 9.78 1.42 -10.39
CA VAL A 299 10.17 1.22 -8.99
C VAL A 299 10.75 -0.18 -8.79
N ARG A 300 10.07 -1.22 -9.29
CA ARG A 300 10.55 -2.62 -9.24
C ARG A 300 11.95 -2.74 -9.83
N ARG A 301 12.18 -2.16 -11.01
CA ARG A 301 13.48 -2.18 -11.66
C ARG A 301 14.55 -1.46 -10.86
N LYS A 302 14.24 -0.28 -10.33
CA LYS A 302 15.16 0.50 -9.50
C LYS A 302 15.54 -0.21 -8.21
N ILE A 303 14.65 -1.01 -7.61
CA ILE A 303 14.98 -1.82 -6.42
C ILE A 303 16.15 -2.77 -6.71
N TYR A 304 16.05 -3.62 -7.75
CA TYR A 304 17.12 -4.58 -8.05
C TYR A 304 18.34 -3.94 -8.74
N GLU A 305 18.19 -2.78 -9.40
CA GLU A 305 19.34 -2.02 -9.93
C GLU A 305 20.17 -1.36 -8.81
N GLN A 306 19.53 -0.85 -7.76
CA GLN A 306 20.21 -0.12 -6.68
C GLN A 306 20.56 -1.01 -5.48
N TYR A 307 19.87 -2.14 -5.30
CA TYR A 307 20.14 -3.11 -4.24
C TYR A 307 20.16 -4.55 -4.80
N PRO A 308 21.24 -4.95 -5.48
CA PRO A 308 21.31 -6.18 -6.29
C PRO A 308 21.33 -7.49 -5.49
N THR A 309 21.01 -7.44 -4.19
CA THR A 309 20.63 -8.60 -3.40
C THR A 309 19.26 -9.13 -3.85
N PHE A 310 18.31 -8.26 -4.14
CA PHE A 310 17.02 -8.67 -4.72
C PHE A 310 17.15 -8.82 -6.23
N THR A 311 16.55 -9.88 -6.77
CA THR A 311 16.49 -10.14 -8.20
C THR A 311 15.10 -9.81 -8.75
N PRO A 312 14.93 -9.71 -10.08
CA PRO A 312 13.60 -9.56 -10.68
C PRO A 312 12.61 -10.66 -10.26
N GLN A 313 13.11 -11.87 -9.95
CA GLN A 313 12.29 -13.01 -9.52
C GLN A 313 11.80 -12.90 -8.07
N ASP A 314 12.42 -12.04 -7.25
CA ASP A 314 12.01 -11.80 -5.87
C ASP A 314 10.85 -10.79 -5.77
N LEU A 315 10.66 -9.96 -6.79
CA LEU A 315 9.67 -8.90 -6.82
C LEU A 315 8.48 -9.35 -7.67
N ILE A 316 7.49 -9.96 -7.01
CA ILE A 316 6.34 -10.62 -7.65
C ILE A 316 5.04 -9.81 -7.46
N PRO A 317 4.07 -9.94 -8.37
CA PRO A 317 2.75 -9.33 -8.19
C PRO A 317 2.03 -9.90 -6.96
N VAL A 318 1.28 -9.05 -6.25
CA VAL A 318 0.43 -9.50 -5.13
C VAL A 318 -0.94 -9.96 -5.66
N PRO A 319 -1.39 -11.20 -5.38
CA PRO A 319 -2.60 -11.75 -5.99
C PRO A 319 -3.91 -10.98 -5.77
N CYS A 320 -4.03 -10.25 -4.66
CA CYS A 320 -5.26 -9.52 -4.34
C CYS A 320 -5.51 -8.36 -5.31
N ASN A 321 -4.46 -7.66 -5.77
CA ASN A 321 -4.50 -6.63 -6.81
C ASN A 321 -3.16 -6.56 -7.58
N PRO A 322 -2.90 -7.50 -8.50
CA PRO A 322 -1.57 -7.66 -9.07
C PRO A 322 -1.19 -6.52 -10.04
N ASP A 323 -2.17 -5.74 -10.53
CA ASP A 323 -1.93 -4.55 -11.36
C ASP A 323 -1.35 -3.36 -10.55
N ALA A 324 -1.60 -3.32 -9.24
CA ALA A 324 -1.26 -2.18 -8.37
C ALA A 324 -0.25 -2.50 -7.27
N LEU A 325 -0.01 -3.79 -7.00
CA LEU A 325 0.80 -4.26 -5.88
C LEU A 325 1.89 -5.23 -6.32
N CYS A 326 3.09 -5.00 -5.82
CA CYS A 326 4.25 -5.89 -5.96
C CYS A 326 4.91 -6.04 -4.60
N MET A 327 5.43 -7.23 -4.31
CA MET A 327 6.09 -7.49 -3.03
C MET A 327 7.36 -8.33 -3.18
N ALA A 328 8.23 -8.22 -2.18
CA ALA A 328 9.34 -9.11 -1.92
C ALA A 328 9.51 -9.32 -0.41
N TYR A 329 10.04 -10.47 -0.03
CA TYR A 329 10.35 -10.89 1.32
C TYR A 329 11.82 -11.28 1.40
N ALA A 330 12.44 -10.93 2.51
CA ALA A 330 13.79 -11.35 2.86
C ALA A 330 13.89 -11.70 4.35
N LEU A 331 14.83 -12.57 4.67
CA LEU A 331 15.27 -12.81 6.04
C LEU A 331 16.54 -12.01 6.31
N LYS A 332 16.54 -11.27 7.41
CA LYS A 332 17.69 -10.56 7.97
C LYS A 332 18.33 -11.44 9.05
N ILE A 333 19.56 -11.90 8.83
CA ILE A 333 20.28 -12.75 9.79
C ILE A 333 21.66 -12.15 10.05
N GLY A 334 21.81 -11.50 11.20
CA GLY A 334 22.98 -10.66 11.45
C GLY A 334 23.06 -9.53 10.42
N ASP A 335 24.15 -9.53 9.64
CA ASP A 335 24.38 -8.58 8.54
C ASP A 335 24.01 -9.17 7.16
N GLU A 336 23.56 -10.43 7.10
CA GLU A 336 23.14 -11.06 5.85
C GLU A 336 21.65 -10.84 5.58
N VAL A 337 21.33 -10.72 4.29
CA VAL A 337 19.96 -10.52 3.79
C VAL A 337 19.72 -11.60 2.73
N ILE A 338 18.74 -12.45 2.99
CA ILE A 338 18.41 -13.59 2.14
C ILE A 338 17.01 -13.37 1.56
N PRO A 339 16.88 -12.95 0.30
CA PRO A 339 15.59 -12.90 -0.38
C PRO A 339 14.98 -14.30 -0.43
N MET A 340 13.70 -14.39 -0.11
CA MET A 340 12.99 -15.67 0.00
C MET A 340 11.87 -15.80 -1.03
N THR A 341 11.44 -14.71 -1.66
CA THR A 341 10.24 -14.71 -2.49
C THR A 341 10.35 -15.61 -3.71
N HIS A 342 11.54 -15.69 -4.34
CA HIS A 342 11.74 -16.61 -5.47
C HIS A 342 11.66 -18.10 -5.08
N LEU A 343 11.73 -18.43 -3.78
CA LEU A 343 11.55 -19.79 -3.27
C LEU A 343 10.07 -20.14 -3.10
N ILE A 344 9.18 -19.14 -3.07
CA ILE A 344 7.73 -19.34 -3.01
C ILE A 344 7.25 -19.66 -4.41
N ASN A 345 6.72 -20.86 -4.60
CA ASN A 345 6.07 -21.21 -5.86
C ASN A 345 4.81 -20.33 -6.01
N PRO A 346 4.66 -19.58 -7.13
CA PRO A 346 3.49 -18.73 -7.35
C PRO A 346 2.15 -19.45 -7.21
N GLU A 347 2.09 -20.75 -7.52
CA GLU A 347 0.87 -21.55 -7.34
C GLU A 347 0.44 -21.65 -5.87
N ASP A 348 1.37 -21.58 -4.92
CA ASP A 348 1.05 -21.66 -3.49
C ASP A 348 0.46 -20.35 -2.97
N LEU A 349 0.92 -19.20 -3.48
CA LEU A 349 0.27 -17.90 -3.24
C LEU A 349 -1.12 -17.83 -3.88
N LEU A 350 -1.33 -18.53 -4.99
CA LEU A 350 -2.60 -18.50 -5.72
C LEU A 350 -3.63 -19.49 -5.16
N ASN A 351 -3.21 -20.67 -4.73
CA ASN A 351 -4.11 -21.75 -4.34
C ASN A 351 -4.28 -21.87 -2.82
N ASN A 352 -3.29 -21.45 -2.03
CA ASN A 352 -3.17 -21.84 -0.62
C ASN A 352 -2.97 -20.66 0.35
N SER A 353 -3.23 -19.41 -0.02
CA SER A 353 -3.20 -18.27 0.93
C SER A 353 -4.41 -17.37 0.78
N LYS A 354 -4.90 -16.74 1.85
CA LYS A 354 -5.93 -15.68 1.70
C LYS A 354 -5.42 -14.51 0.86
N ASN A 355 -6.34 -13.79 0.24
CA ASN A 355 -6.04 -12.48 -0.35
C ASN A 355 -5.73 -11.51 0.80
N THR A 356 -4.45 -11.27 1.05
CA THR A 356 -4.00 -10.30 2.06
C THR A 356 -2.80 -9.53 1.54
N ILE A 357 -2.48 -8.40 2.17
CA ILE A 357 -1.21 -7.68 1.95
C ILE A 357 -0.21 -7.90 3.10
N VAL A 358 -0.63 -8.64 4.13
CA VAL A 358 0.19 -9.03 5.29
C VAL A 358 0.24 -10.55 5.31
N PHE A 359 0.98 -11.13 4.36
CA PHE A 359 1.05 -12.58 4.21
C PHE A 359 1.70 -13.27 5.40
N GLU A 360 2.51 -12.57 6.17
CA GLU A 360 3.09 -13.08 7.41
C GLU A 360 2.07 -13.42 8.50
N HIS A 361 0.79 -13.10 8.35
CA HIS A 361 -0.29 -13.55 9.26
C HIS A 361 -1.17 -14.64 8.63
N ASP A 362 -0.88 -15.08 7.40
CA ASP A 362 -1.60 -16.16 6.75
C ASP A 362 -1.05 -17.53 7.20
N GLU A 363 -1.86 -18.28 7.95
CA GLU A 363 -1.44 -19.56 8.54
C GLU A 363 -1.07 -20.61 7.49
N GLN A 364 -1.69 -20.60 6.30
CA GLN A 364 -1.38 -21.56 5.25
C GLN A 364 -0.09 -21.21 4.52
N LEU A 365 0.19 -19.93 4.26
CA LEU A 365 1.49 -19.52 3.73
C LEU A 365 2.60 -19.72 4.77
N LYS A 366 2.33 -19.47 6.06
CA LYS A 366 3.26 -19.86 7.14
C LYS A 366 3.54 -21.36 7.09
N GLU A 367 2.51 -22.21 7.00
CA GLU A 367 2.62 -23.67 6.91
C GLU A 367 3.31 -24.12 5.62
N HIS A 368 3.10 -23.41 4.51
CA HIS A 368 3.76 -23.72 3.25
C HIS A 368 5.23 -23.29 3.25
N MET A 369 5.56 -22.14 3.83
CA MET A 369 6.94 -21.77 4.11
C MET A 369 7.56 -22.80 5.07
N LEU A 370 6.88 -23.21 6.14
CA LEU A 370 7.27 -24.33 7.01
C LEU A 370 7.57 -25.60 6.20
N ASN A 371 6.72 -25.98 5.25
CA ASN A 371 6.85 -27.18 4.42
C ASN A 371 7.96 -27.09 3.35
N LEU A 372 8.12 -25.94 2.70
CA LEU A 372 9.22 -25.69 1.75
C LEU A 372 10.58 -25.81 2.44
N PHE A 373 10.68 -25.36 3.69
CA PHE A 373 11.92 -25.46 4.49
C PHE A 373 12.06 -26.78 5.26
N SER A 374 11.01 -27.60 5.39
CA SER A 374 11.03 -28.90 6.11
C SER A 374 11.20 -30.15 5.24
N THR A 375 11.45 -30.01 3.92
CA THR A 375 11.73 -31.15 3.03
C THR A 375 13.13 -31.75 3.26
N GLY A 376 13.31 -32.36 4.43
CA GLY A 376 14.52 -33.02 4.89
C GLY A 376 14.36 -33.64 6.28
N VAL A 377 13.56 -34.71 6.39
CA VAL A 377 13.40 -35.67 7.51
C VAL A 377 12.16 -35.49 8.41
N SER A 378 11.62 -36.65 8.83
CA SER A 378 10.37 -36.94 9.52
C SER A 378 10.11 -36.17 10.82
N VAL A 379 8.85 -35.78 10.96
CA VAL A 379 8.27 -35.02 12.07
C VAL A 379 7.97 -35.94 13.25
N ASP A 380 8.57 -35.65 14.42
CA ASP A 380 8.03 -36.03 15.72
C ASP A 380 8.45 -34.98 16.75
N CYS A 381 7.48 -34.61 17.60
CA CYS A 381 7.48 -33.62 18.68
C CYS A 381 7.23 -32.15 18.29
N ALA A 382 6.13 -31.64 18.83
CA ALA A 382 5.67 -30.25 18.79
C ALA A 382 6.13 -29.50 20.04
N GLU A 383 6.58 -28.25 19.90
CA GLU A 383 6.19 -27.07 20.69
C GLU A 383 6.89 -25.78 20.18
N ASP A 384 6.08 -24.71 20.04
CA ASP A 384 6.38 -23.31 19.68
C ASP A 384 6.81 -22.94 18.23
N THR A 385 5.98 -22.08 17.64
CA THR A 385 5.91 -21.64 16.24
C THR A 385 7.10 -20.78 15.80
N PHE A 386 7.56 -21.00 14.56
CA PHE A 386 8.68 -20.34 13.83
C PHE A 386 10.11 -20.80 14.17
N GLY A 387 10.40 -21.24 15.39
CA GLY A 387 11.72 -21.80 15.75
C GLY A 387 12.04 -23.13 15.05
N GLU A 388 11.03 -23.96 14.84
CA GLU A 388 11.13 -25.27 14.18
C GLU A 388 11.35 -25.17 12.65
N LEU A 389 10.99 -24.04 12.05
CA LEU A 389 11.04 -23.73 10.61
C LEU A 389 12.46 -23.82 10.04
N MET A 390 13.48 -23.60 10.88
CA MET A 390 14.86 -23.34 10.46
C MET A 390 15.86 -24.45 10.82
N CYS A 391 15.45 -25.46 11.62
CA CYS A 391 16.30 -26.63 11.90
C CYS A 391 16.64 -27.42 10.61
N CYS A 392 15.80 -27.26 9.57
CA CYS A 392 15.88 -27.99 8.30
C CYS A 392 16.51 -27.20 7.14
N LEU A 393 16.96 -25.94 7.34
CA LEU A 393 17.76 -25.20 6.36
C LEU A 393 19.25 -25.57 6.53
N PRO A 394 19.90 -26.31 5.60
CA PRO A 394 21.28 -26.77 5.77
C PRO A 394 22.33 -25.64 5.82
N ARG A 395 21.93 -24.38 5.60
CA ARG A 395 22.79 -23.18 5.68
C ARG A 395 22.44 -22.20 6.81
N VAL A 396 21.33 -22.39 7.52
CA VAL A 396 20.84 -21.42 8.51
C VAL A 396 20.45 -22.16 9.79
N LYS A 397 21.45 -22.60 10.55
CA LYS A 397 21.24 -23.02 11.95
C LYS A 397 21.49 -21.80 12.84
N SER A 398 20.42 -21.16 13.28
CA SER A 398 20.46 -20.12 14.30
C SER A 398 19.28 -20.33 15.25
N ASP A 399 19.58 -20.57 16.52
CA ASP A 399 18.59 -20.79 17.59
C ASP A 399 17.82 -19.50 17.98
N ASN A 400 17.92 -18.42 17.19
CA ASN A 400 17.47 -17.07 17.55
C ASN A 400 16.65 -16.36 16.44
N LEU A 401 16.03 -17.09 15.51
CA LEU A 401 15.19 -16.50 14.46
C LEU A 401 13.77 -16.23 14.95
N SER A 402 13.32 -14.99 14.87
CA SER A 402 11.97 -14.53 15.24
C SER A 402 11.35 -13.69 14.11
N TYR A 403 10.11 -13.23 14.31
CA TYR A 403 9.46 -12.28 13.39
C TYR A 403 10.30 -11.01 13.13
N ASP A 404 11.20 -10.66 14.04
CA ASP A 404 12.12 -9.53 13.88
C ASP A 404 13.11 -9.69 12.71
N ASN A 405 13.28 -10.92 12.23
CA ASN A 405 14.15 -11.23 11.11
C ASN A 405 13.43 -11.11 9.76
N LEU A 406 12.10 -11.01 9.72
CA LEU A 406 11.37 -10.85 8.46
C LEU A 406 11.44 -9.40 7.98
N PHE A 407 11.80 -9.22 6.72
CA PHE A 407 11.84 -7.93 6.04
C PHE A 407 11.00 -7.96 4.76
N ARG A 408 10.06 -7.03 4.62
CA ARG A 408 9.19 -6.90 3.44
C ARG A 408 9.51 -5.65 2.62
N ILE A 409 9.51 -5.79 1.30
CA ILE A 409 9.46 -4.66 0.37
C ILE A 409 8.11 -4.71 -0.33
N ILE A 410 7.36 -3.61 -0.28
CA ILE A 410 6.08 -3.48 -0.97
C ILE A 410 6.18 -2.29 -1.93
N ILE A 411 5.70 -2.46 -3.15
CA ILE A 411 5.39 -1.36 -4.06
C ILE A 411 3.87 -1.27 -4.10
N MET A 412 3.34 -0.11 -3.71
CA MET A 412 1.91 0.13 -3.65
C MET A 412 1.58 1.34 -4.52
N ASN A 413 1.03 1.06 -5.70
CA ASN A 413 0.65 2.08 -6.66
C ASN A 413 -0.83 2.42 -6.52
N PHE A 414 -1.15 3.69 -6.30
CA PHE A 414 -2.52 4.19 -6.30
C PHE A 414 -2.80 4.91 -7.61
N MET A 415 -3.77 4.40 -8.37
CA MET A 415 -4.18 4.99 -9.64
C MET A 415 -4.74 6.40 -9.47
N ASP A 416 -4.53 7.24 -10.47
CA ASP A 416 -5.18 8.55 -10.61
C ASP A 416 -5.89 8.64 -11.96
N PRO A 417 -6.56 9.75 -12.31
CA PRO A 417 -7.32 9.83 -13.56
C PRO A 417 -6.49 9.59 -14.83
N LEU A 418 -5.16 9.66 -14.78
CA LEU A 418 -4.31 9.43 -15.95
C LEU A 418 -4.15 7.94 -16.25
N ASP A 419 -3.84 7.12 -15.25
CA ASP A 419 -3.62 5.67 -15.39
C ASP A 419 -4.76 4.79 -14.86
N PHE A 420 -5.89 5.38 -14.48
CA PHE A 420 -7.06 4.66 -13.97
C PHE A 420 -7.49 3.48 -14.85
N ASP A 421 -7.48 2.27 -14.30
CA ASP A 421 -7.99 1.07 -14.97
C ASP A 421 -9.16 0.48 -14.16
N VAL A 422 -10.35 0.44 -14.77
CA VAL A 422 -11.53 -0.15 -14.11
C VAL A 422 -11.31 -1.62 -13.73
N ARG A 423 -10.46 -2.37 -14.44
CA ARG A 423 -10.13 -3.76 -14.09
C ARG A 423 -9.35 -3.84 -12.78
N ALA A 424 -8.37 -2.96 -12.61
CA ALA A 424 -7.53 -2.91 -11.41
C ALA A 424 -8.31 -2.35 -10.22
N VAL A 425 -9.09 -1.28 -10.40
CA VAL A 425 -9.83 -0.66 -9.28
C VAL A 425 -10.91 -1.58 -8.70
N LYS A 426 -11.48 -2.46 -9.54
CA LYS A 426 -12.41 -3.50 -9.08
C LYS A 426 -11.76 -4.49 -8.13
N LYS A 427 -10.43 -4.66 -8.19
CA LYS A 427 -9.65 -5.49 -7.28
C LYS A 427 -8.91 -4.71 -6.18
N SER A 428 -9.06 -3.39 -6.12
CA SER A 428 -8.40 -2.59 -5.07
C SER A 428 -8.79 -3.08 -3.68
N CYS A 429 -7.80 -3.45 -2.88
CA CYS A 429 -7.99 -4.08 -1.57
C CYS A 429 -7.58 -3.16 -0.40
N VAL A 430 -7.23 -1.91 -0.71
CA VAL A 430 -6.90 -0.86 0.26
C VAL A 430 -8.03 0.15 0.23
N HIS A 431 -8.74 0.27 1.34
CA HIS A 431 -9.95 1.08 1.42
C HIS A 431 -9.88 2.13 2.52
N ILE A 432 -10.70 3.17 2.41
CA ILE A 432 -10.92 4.19 3.43
C ILE A 432 -12.36 4.13 3.89
N VAL A 433 -12.60 4.19 5.21
CA VAL A 433 -13.94 4.43 5.75
C VAL A 433 -14.29 5.91 5.58
N SER A 434 -15.20 6.20 4.66
CA SER A 434 -15.71 7.56 4.42
C SER A 434 -16.61 8.05 5.58
N GLU A 435 -16.84 9.37 5.62
CA GLU A 435 -17.73 10.00 6.61
C GLU A 435 -19.20 9.53 6.53
N LYS A 436 -19.59 8.99 5.37
CA LYS A 436 -20.91 8.36 5.15
C LYS A 436 -20.90 6.87 5.53
N TYR A 437 -19.86 6.39 6.23
CA TYR A 437 -19.66 5.02 6.68
C TYR A 437 -19.66 3.98 5.53
N LYS A 438 -19.10 4.36 4.39
CA LYS A 438 -18.79 3.46 3.27
C LYS A 438 -17.31 3.16 3.24
N ILE A 439 -16.95 1.91 2.95
CA ILE A 439 -15.56 1.44 2.76
C ILE A 439 -15.22 1.58 1.28
N VAL A 440 -14.55 2.67 0.90
CA VAL A 440 -14.33 3.10 -0.49
C VAL A 440 -12.87 2.82 -0.87
N PRO A 441 -12.55 2.28 -2.06
CA PRO A 441 -11.16 2.11 -2.49
C PRO A 441 -10.37 3.42 -2.39
N PHE A 442 -9.12 3.34 -1.93
CA PHE A 442 -8.28 4.50 -1.63
C PHE A 442 -8.19 5.48 -2.82
N GLU A 443 -8.01 4.95 -4.03
CA GLU A 443 -7.89 5.71 -5.26
C GLU A 443 -9.16 6.50 -5.55
N THR A 444 -10.32 5.82 -5.54
CA THR A 444 -11.60 6.45 -5.88
C THR A 444 -12.06 7.40 -4.79
N MET A 445 -11.75 7.12 -3.52
CA MET A 445 -11.98 8.05 -2.41
C MET A 445 -11.33 9.40 -2.69
N ASN A 446 -10.04 9.39 -3.10
CA ASN A 446 -9.29 10.61 -3.36
C ASN A 446 -9.61 11.26 -4.72
N ILE A 447 -10.08 10.51 -5.72
CA ILE A 447 -10.51 11.07 -7.01
C ILE A 447 -11.89 11.73 -6.90
N PHE A 448 -12.84 11.09 -6.22
CA PHE A 448 -14.27 11.41 -6.34
C PHE A 448 -14.96 11.85 -5.04
N TYR A 449 -14.67 11.20 -3.92
CA TYR A 449 -15.54 11.27 -2.74
C TYR A 449 -15.06 12.27 -1.68
N ARG A 450 -13.75 12.45 -1.52
CA ARG A 450 -13.17 13.35 -0.51
C ARG A 450 -13.66 14.79 -0.66
N ASP A 451 -13.66 15.30 -1.89
CA ASP A 451 -14.09 16.68 -2.21
C ASP A 451 -15.51 16.74 -2.80
N ASN A 452 -16.30 15.67 -2.66
CA ASN A 452 -17.66 15.52 -3.19
C ASN A 452 -17.80 15.77 -4.72
N LYS A 453 -16.72 15.64 -5.51
CA LYS A 453 -16.74 15.74 -6.98
C LYS A 453 -17.74 14.75 -7.60
N ILE A 454 -17.97 13.62 -6.94
CA ILE A 454 -18.92 12.60 -7.38
C ILE A 454 -20.35 13.11 -7.52
N ASP A 455 -20.77 14.08 -6.71
CA ASP A 455 -22.16 14.54 -6.71
C ASP A 455 -22.48 15.32 -7.99
N ALA A 456 -21.52 16.12 -8.49
CA ALA A 456 -21.63 16.80 -9.78
C ALA A 456 -21.66 15.81 -10.95
N ILE A 457 -20.80 14.80 -10.93
CA ILE A 457 -20.74 13.75 -11.96
C ILE A 457 -22.07 12.98 -12.03
N ARG A 458 -22.60 12.58 -10.87
CA ARG A 458 -23.90 11.87 -10.80
C ARG A 458 -25.06 12.74 -11.26
N ALA A 459 -25.03 14.04 -10.95
CA ALA A 459 -26.03 14.97 -11.47
C ALA A 459 -25.98 15.05 -13.01
N GLU A 460 -24.77 15.11 -13.60
CA GLU A 460 -24.61 15.07 -15.05
C GLU A 460 -25.12 13.75 -15.67
N LEU A 461 -24.85 12.61 -15.02
CA LEU A 461 -25.32 11.31 -15.49
C LEU A 461 -26.85 11.17 -15.48
N ASN A 462 -27.54 11.80 -14.51
CA ASN A 462 -29.01 11.77 -14.46
C ASN A 462 -29.68 12.67 -15.51
N MET A 463 -28.93 13.63 -16.09
CA MET A 463 -29.45 14.52 -17.14
C MET A 463 -29.33 13.93 -18.55
N LYS A 464 -28.55 12.84 -18.71
CA LYS A 464 -28.36 12.11 -19.97
C LYS A 464 -29.25 10.88 -19.99
#